data_AF-A0A3D5E055-F1
#
_entry.id   AF-A0A3D5E055-F1
#
_cell.length_a   1.000
_cell.length_b   1.000
_cell.length_c   1.000
_cell.angle_alpha   90.00
_cell.angle_beta   90.00
_cell.angle_gamma   90.00
#
_symmetry.space_group_name_H-M   'P 1'
#
loop_
_entity.id
_entity.type
_entity.pdbx_description
1 polymer ?
#
loop_
_entity_poly.entity_id
_entity_poly.type
_entity_poly.pdbx_seq_one_letter_code
_entity_poly.pdbx_strand_id
1 'polypeptide(L)' 'ALPAGLACDDGAGVHFIDDELAAVVTGLPGAGGYQIQPDGAGGFGEAALAARPLPGTDG' A
#
# COMPACT_ATOMS: atom_id res chain seq x y z
N ALA A 1 17.12 -11.77 0.13
CA ALA A 1 15.86 -11.38 -0.51
C ALA A 1 15.17 -10.34 0.36
N LEU A 2 14.42 -9.40 -0.24
CA LEU A 2 13.59 -8.47 0.52
C LEU A 2 12.52 -9.26 1.29
N PRO A 3 12.23 -8.95 2.57
CA PRO A 3 11.10 -9.57 3.28
C PRO A 3 9.77 -9.27 2.57
N ALA A 4 8.78 -10.14 2.75
CA ALA A 4 7.41 -9.81 2.38
C ALA A 4 6.94 -8.57 3.16
N GLY A 5 6.11 -7.73 2.53
CA GLY A 5 5.69 -6.48 3.15
C GLY A 5 4.76 -5.66 2.28
N LEU A 6 4.61 -4.39 2.64
CA LEU A 6 3.79 -3.41 1.93
C LEU A 6 4.66 -2.26 1.42
N ALA A 7 4.35 -1.78 0.23
CA ALA A 7 4.89 -0.55 -0.34
C ALA A 7 3.75 0.45 -0.60
N CYS A 8 4.07 1.73 -0.64
CA CYS A 8 3.14 2.82 -0.94
C CYS A 8 3.78 3.76 -1.95
N ASP A 9 2.97 4.24 -2.88
CA ASP A 9 3.32 5.41 -3.69
C ASP A 9 3.34 6.68 -2.82
N ASP A 10 3.96 7.73 -3.34
CA ASP A 10 3.87 9.06 -2.73
C ASP A 10 2.41 9.50 -2.61
N GLY A 11 2.02 9.94 -1.40
CA GLY A 11 0.64 10.35 -1.09
C GLY A 11 -0.31 9.20 -0.75
N ALA A 12 0.16 7.94 -0.74
CA ALA A 12 -0.57 6.80 -0.20
C ALA A 12 -0.03 6.38 1.18
N GLY A 13 -0.87 5.66 1.93
CA GLY A 13 -0.50 5.11 3.23
C GLY A 13 -1.28 3.84 3.55
N VAL A 14 -0.71 3.01 4.41
CA VAL A 14 -1.34 1.78 4.94
C VAL A 14 -1.87 2.05 6.35
N HIS A 15 -3.16 1.80 6.56
CA HIS A 15 -3.83 1.95 7.84
C HIS A 15 -4.05 0.57 8.47
N PHE A 16 -3.50 0.39 9.66
CA PHE A 16 -3.67 -0.80 10.47
C PHE A 16 -4.61 -0.53 11.64
N ILE A 17 -5.42 -1.52 11.98
CA ILE A 17 -6.11 -1.59 13.26
C ILE A 17 -5.53 -2.80 13.97
N ASP A 18 -4.86 -2.55 15.09
CA ASP A 18 -3.97 -3.52 15.73
C ASP A 18 -2.93 -4.03 14.72
N ASP A 19 -2.90 -5.34 14.46
CA ASP A 19 -1.96 -5.97 13.52
C ASP A 19 -2.60 -6.30 12.16
N GLU A 20 -3.86 -5.92 11.94
CA GLU A 20 -4.58 -6.21 10.68
C GLU A 20 -4.60 -4.99 9.75
N LEU A 21 -4.29 -5.24 8.47
CA LEU A 21 -4.39 -4.22 7.43
C LEU A 21 -5.86 -3.88 7.20
N ALA A 22 -6.28 -2.72 7.70
CA ALA A 22 -7.67 -2.26 7.58
C ALA A 22 -7.92 -1.59 6.23
N ALA A 23 -6.97 -0.81 5.71
CA ALA A 23 -7.10 -0.16 4.40
C ALA A 23 -5.76 0.33 3.85
N VAL A 24 -5.66 0.43 2.53
CA VAL A 24 -4.78 1.40 1.87
C VAL A 24 -5.58 2.69 1.65
N VAL A 25 -5.01 3.83 2.01
CA VAL A 25 -5.62 5.15 1.83
C VAL A 25 -4.74 6.03 0.95
N THR A 26 -5.35 6.99 0.26
CA THR A 26 -4.60 7.91 -0.59
C THR A 26 -5.19 9.32 -0.54
N GLY A 27 -4.31 10.32 -0.54
CA GLY A 27 -4.67 11.73 -0.73
C GLY A 27 -4.56 12.20 -2.19
N LEU A 28 -3.97 11.38 -3.08
CA LEU A 28 -3.72 11.73 -4.47
C LEU A 28 -4.45 10.76 -5.41
N PRO A 29 -5.20 11.25 -6.42
CA PRO A 29 -5.78 10.39 -7.43
C PRO A 29 -4.71 9.53 -8.12
N GLY A 30 -4.91 8.22 -8.11
CA GLY A 30 -4.03 7.26 -8.78
C GLY A 30 -2.85 6.74 -7.96
N ALA A 31 -2.54 7.33 -6.79
CA ALA A 31 -1.55 6.76 -5.87
C ALA A 31 -2.15 5.61 -5.05
N GLY A 32 -1.38 4.54 -4.82
CA GLY A 32 -1.84 3.34 -4.14
C GLY A 32 -0.78 2.62 -3.32
N GLY A 33 -1.12 1.39 -2.92
CA GLY A 33 -0.25 0.51 -2.15
C GLY A 33 -0.14 -0.86 -2.79
N TYR A 34 0.90 -1.59 -2.44
CA TYR A 34 1.23 -2.89 -3.05
C TYR A 34 1.58 -3.91 -1.99
N GLN A 35 1.07 -5.13 -2.15
CA GLN A 35 1.58 -6.30 -1.44
C GLN A 35 2.83 -6.82 -2.14
N ILE A 36 3.93 -6.86 -1.41
CA ILE A 36 5.23 -7.34 -1.90
C ILE A 36 5.45 -8.77 -1.41
N GLN A 37 5.80 -9.67 -2.33
CA GLN A 37 6.13 -11.05 -2.03
C GLN A 37 7.45 -11.45 -2.71
N PRO A 38 8.38 -12.12 -2.00
CA PRO A 38 9.54 -12.73 -2.64
C PRO A 38 9.11 -13.77 -3.67
N ASP A 39 9.78 -13.82 -4.81
CA ASP A 39 9.47 -14.78 -5.88
C ASP A 39 10.16 -16.15 -5.73
N GLY A 40 11.04 -16.29 -4.73
CA GLY A 40 11.86 -17.49 -4.51
C GLY A 40 13.10 -17.62 -5.42
N ALA A 41 13.28 -16.73 -6.39
CA ALA A 41 14.41 -16.69 -7.33
C ALA A 41 15.36 -15.50 -7.07
N GLY A 42 15.12 -14.73 -6.01
CA GLY A 42 15.93 -13.57 -5.62
C GLY A 42 15.34 -12.22 -6.03
N GLY A 43 14.19 -12.22 -6.72
CA GLY A 43 13.39 -11.04 -7.02
C GLY A 43 12.17 -10.91 -6.10
N PHE A 44 11.20 -10.12 -6.55
CA PHE A 44 9.95 -9.85 -5.87
C PHE A 44 8.83 -9.60 -6.88
N GLY A 45 7.62 -10.00 -6.49
CA GLY A 45 6.39 -9.64 -7.18
C GLY A 45 5.62 -8.59 -6.39
N GLU A 46 4.85 -7.79 -7.11
CA GLU A 46 4.02 -6.72 -6.54
C GLU A 46 2.58 -6.92 -7.00
N ALA A 47 1.65 -6.88 -6.05
CA ALA A 47 0.22 -6.91 -6.34
C ALA A 47 -0.41 -5.61 -5.82
N ALA A 48 -1.01 -4.84 -6.74
CA ALA A 48 -1.70 -3.60 -6.39
C ALA A 48 -2.88 -3.88 -5.44
N LEU A 49 -2.99 -3.04 -4.41
CA LEU A 49 -4.08 -3.04 -3.45
C LEU A 49 -4.99 -1.84 -3.73
N ALA A 50 -6.30 -2.06 -3.65
CA ALA A 50 -7.27 -0.99 -3.85
C ALA A 50 -7.10 0.10 -2.77
N ALA A 51 -6.81 1.32 -3.19
CA ALA A 51 -6.68 2.47 -2.31
C ALA A 51 -8.01 3.23 -2.19
N ARG A 52 -8.37 3.56 -0.96
CA ARG A 52 -9.54 4.40 -0.66
C ARG A 52 -9.12 5.87 -0.60
N PRO A 53 -9.78 6.78 -1.35
CA PRO A 53 -9.53 8.20 -1.21
C PRO A 53 -9.85 8.70 0.20
N LEU A 54 -8.99 9.56 0.74
CA LEU A 54 -9.29 10.31 1.95
C LEU A 54 -10.29 11.42 1.64
N PRO A 55 -11.16 11.81 2.60
CA PRO A 55 -11.97 13.01 2.45
C PRO A 55 -11.06 14.21 2.19
N GLY A 56 -11.45 15.09 1.26
CA GLY A 56 -10.76 16.35 1.08
C GLY A 56 -10.79 17.14 2.38
N THR A 57 -9.65 17.65 2.82
CA THR A 57 -9.64 18.80 3.72
C THR A 57 -9.83 20.01 2.82
N ASP A 58 -11.06 20.50 2.70
CA ASP A 58 -11.26 21.86 2.19
C ASP A 58 -10.47 22.77 3.15
N GLY A 59 -9.34 23.28 2.67
CA GLY A 59 -8.45 24.17 3.42
C GLY A 59 -9.01 25.58 3.57
#